data_AF-A0A7S3FCP6-F1
#
_entry.id   AF-A0A7S3FCP6-F1
#
_cell.length_a   1.000
_cell.length_b   1.000
_cell.length_c   1.000
_cell.angle_alpha   90.00
_cell.angle_beta   90.00
_cell.angle_gamma   90.00
#
_symmetry.space_group_name_H-M   'P 1'
#
loop_
_entity.id
_entity.type
_entity.pdbx_description
1 polymer ?
#
loop_
_entity_poly.entity_id
_entity_poly.type
_entity_poly.pdbx_seq_one_letter_code
_entity_poly.pdbx_strand_id
1 'polypeptide(L)'
;LSDVRGFKTTFLVLALVQAACMLAFTTLACSRLTFLIGTSLMLFCMGGSFTLFPAEAMRSYGSSGASVYSFLFSAFGLAALMGPVVGNVLYARGDFPLLHSVLGCSSLVAASLAFLV
;
A
#
# COMPACT_ATOMS: atom_id res chain seq x y z
N LEU A 1 3.60 -4.69 -16.59
CA LEU A 1 2.22 -4.14 -16.66
C LEU A 1 2.25 -2.62 -16.83
N SER A 2 3.06 -1.94 -16.01
CA SER A 2 3.36 -0.50 -16.11
C SER A 2 3.77 -0.05 -17.51
N ASP A 3 4.63 -0.82 -18.17
CA ASP A 3 5.21 -0.41 -19.45
C ASP A 3 4.18 -0.43 -20.59
N VAL A 4 3.07 -1.15 -20.41
CA VAL A 4 2.00 -1.31 -21.41
C VAL A 4 0.77 -0.47 -21.06
N ARG A 5 0.39 -0.39 -19.78
CA ARG A 5 -0.86 0.27 -19.33
C ARG A 5 -0.63 1.59 -18.56
N GLY A 6 0.62 2.00 -18.41
CA GLY A 6 1.01 3.18 -17.65
C GLY A 6 0.95 2.98 -16.14
N PHE A 7 1.51 3.94 -15.42
CA PHE A 7 1.55 3.94 -13.96
C PHE A 7 0.18 4.03 -13.32
N LYS A 8 -0.65 4.99 -13.74
CA LYS A 8 -1.95 5.26 -13.10
C LYS A 8 -2.80 4.00 -12.99
N THR A 9 -2.99 3.31 -14.12
CA THR A 9 -3.76 2.05 -14.19
C THR A 9 -3.13 0.95 -13.35
N THR A 10 -1.80 0.81 -13.40
CA THR A 10 -1.10 -0.27 -12.68
C THR A 10 -1.15 -0.04 -11.16
N PHE A 11 -0.89 1.19 -10.72
CA PHE A 11 -0.94 1.58 -9.31
C PHE A 11 -2.37 1.47 -8.77
N LEU A 12 -3.38 1.92 -9.52
CA LEU A 12 -4.77 1.82 -9.11
C LEU A 12 -5.20 0.36 -8.91
N VAL A 13 -4.83 -0.55 -9.82
CA VAL A 13 -5.10 -1.98 -9.66
C VAL A 13 -4.42 -2.54 -8.39
N LEU A 14 -3.15 -2.23 -8.18
CA LEU A 14 -2.42 -2.72 -7.00
C LEU A 14 -3.01 -2.18 -5.70
N ALA A 15 -3.36 -0.89 -5.65
CA ALA A 15 -3.95 -0.26 -4.47
C ALA A 15 -5.35 -0.81 -4.16
N LEU A 16 -6.17 -1.08 -5.18
CA LEU A 16 -7.49 -1.70 -4.99
C LEU A 16 -7.39 -3.16 -4.52
N VAL A 17 -6.47 -3.94 -5.09
CA VAL A 17 -6.23 -5.33 -4.66
C VAL A 17 -5.71 -5.35 -3.22
N GLN A 18 -4.77 -4.46 -2.87
CA GLN A 18 -4.28 -4.30 -1.51
C GLN A 18 -5.42 -3.95 -0.54
N ALA A 19 -6.26 -2.96 -0.88
CA ALA A 19 -7.38 -2.54 -0.06
C ALA A 19 -8.38 -3.67 0.17
N ALA A 20 -8.77 -4.36 -0.91
CA ALA A 20 -9.69 -5.50 -0.82
C ALA A 20 -9.10 -6.62 0.05
N CYS A 21 -7.81 -6.92 -0.11
CA CYS A 21 -7.14 -7.96 0.67
C CYS A 21 -7.05 -7.58 2.16
N MET A 22 -6.74 -6.31 2.48
CA MET A 22 -6.71 -5.83 3.86
C MET A 22 -8.09 -5.81 4.52
N LEU A 23 -9.14 -5.37 3.81
CA LEU A 23 -10.51 -5.38 4.35
C LEU A 23 -11.03 -6.81 4.59
N ALA A 24 -10.70 -7.74 3.69
CA ALA A 24 -11.05 -9.14 3.84
C ALA A 24 -10.08 -9.93 4.74
N PHE A 25 -8.99 -9.31 5.23
CA PHE A 25 -7.92 -10.05 5.89
C PHE A 25 -8.38 -10.76 7.16
N THR A 26 -9.40 -10.23 7.83
CA THR A 26 -10.01 -10.82 9.03
C THR A 26 -10.62 -12.19 8.76
N THR A 27 -11.27 -12.36 7.60
CA THR A 27 -11.83 -13.66 7.19
C THR A 27 -10.76 -14.55 6.56
N LEU A 28 -9.79 -13.97 5.85
CA LEU A 28 -8.64 -14.71 5.31
C LEU A 28 -7.74 -15.27 6.42
N ALA A 29 -7.67 -14.63 7.59
CA ALA A 29 -6.85 -15.08 8.71
C ALA A 29 -7.41 -16.32 9.44
N CYS A 30 -8.65 -16.75 9.16
CA CYS A 30 -9.26 -17.90 9.82
C CYS A 30 -8.64 -19.26 9.42
N SER A 31 -7.98 -19.35 8.26
CA SER A 31 -7.29 -20.57 7.80
C SER A 31 -5.83 -20.27 7.45
N ARG A 32 -4.93 -21.21 7.74
CA ARG A 32 -3.48 -21.05 7.47
C ARG A 32 -3.20 -20.81 5.98
N LEU A 33 -3.96 -21.46 5.10
CA LEU A 33 -3.77 -21.36 3.67
C LEU A 33 -4.25 -20.01 3.13
N THR A 34 -5.42 -19.53 3.58
CA THR A 34 -5.93 -18.21 3.20
C THR A 34 -5.12 -17.08 3.81
N PHE A 35 -4.53 -17.27 5.00
CA PHE A 35 -3.59 -16.33 5.60
C PHE A 35 -2.30 -16.21 4.78
N LEU A 36 -1.73 -17.33 4.34
CA LEU A 36 -0.53 -17.34 3.51
C LEU A 36 -0.78 -16.66 2.15
N ILE A 37 -1.93 -16.93 1.54
CA ILE A 37 -2.32 -16.28 0.27
C ILE A 37 -2.55 -14.79 0.49
N GLY A 38 -3.28 -14.39 1.53
CA GLY A 38 -3.55 -12.98 1.81
C GLY A 38 -2.28 -12.18 2.07
N THR A 39 -1.39 -12.70 2.92
CA THR A 39 -0.11 -12.05 3.24
C THR A 39 0.81 -11.95 2.04
N SER A 40 0.94 -13.01 1.24
CA SER A 40 1.75 -12.97 0.01
C SER A 40 1.17 -12.00 -1.03
N LEU A 41 -0.16 -11.92 -1.17
CA LEU A 41 -0.80 -10.97 -2.07
C LEU A 41 -0.57 -9.52 -1.62
N MET A 42 -0.62 -9.26 -0.32
CA MET A 42 -0.32 -7.93 0.24
C MET A 42 1.14 -7.54 0.03
N LEU A 43 2.09 -8.46 0.27
CA LEU A 43 3.50 -8.22 0.01
C LEU A 43 3.78 -8.00 -1.48
N PHE A 44 3.11 -8.74 -2.36
CA PHE A 44 3.17 -8.54 -3.79
C PHE A 44 2.69 -7.15 -4.21
N CYS A 45 1.54 -6.70 -3.69
CA CYS A 45 1.00 -5.37 -4.02
C CYS A 45 1.88 -4.23 -3.49
N MET A 46 2.43 -4.40 -2.29
CA MET A 46 3.39 -3.45 -1.70
C MET A 46 4.68 -3.38 -2.51
N GLY A 47 5.27 -4.53 -2.87
CA GLY A 47 6.47 -4.58 -3.72
C GLY A 47 6.22 -3.98 -5.10
N GLY A 48 5.08 -4.30 -5.72
CA GLY A 48 4.66 -3.71 -7.00
C GLY A 48 4.59 -2.19 -6.94
N SER A 49 3.92 -1.64 -5.92
CA SER A 49 3.82 -0.18 -5.70
C SER A 49 5.20 0.47 -5.54
N PHE A 50 6.10 -0.18 -4.80
CA PHE A 50 7.45 0.32 -4.55
C PHE A 50 8.30 0.43 -5.82
N THR A 51 8.16 -0.52 -6.75
CA THR A 51 8.90 -0.50 -8.02
C THR A 51 8.44 0.58 -8.99
N LEU A 52 7.17 1.00 -8.87
CA LEU A 52 6.55 1.98 -9.77
C LEU A 52 6.98 3.43 -9.46
N PHE A 53 7.14 3.76 -8.18
CA PHE A 53 7.41 5.13 -7.74
C PHE A 53 8.71 5.77 -8.26
N PRO A 54 9.89 5.11 -8.27
CA PRO A 54 11.11 5.77 -8.76
C PRO A 54 11.03 6.08 -10.25
N ALA A 55 10.44 5.17 -11.05
CA ALA A 55 10.27 5.38 -12.48
C ALA A 55 9.35 6.59 -12.76
N GLU A 56 8.24 6.73 -12.03
CA GLU A 56 7.36 7.87 -12.21
C GLU A 56 7.89 9.19 -11.66
N ALA A 57 8.63 9.15 -10.55
CA ALA A 57 9.27 10.35 -10.02
C ALA A 57 10.23 10.95 -11.07
N MET A 58 11.01 10.09 -11.74
CA MET A 58 11.90 10.51 -12.83
C MET A 58 11.12 11.00 -14.06
N ARG A 59 10.02 10.34 -14.43
CA ARG A 59 9.18 10.76 -15.58
C ARG A 59 8.47 12.09 -15.35
N SER A 60 7.99 12.33 -14.13
CA SER A 60 7.18 13.52 -13.81
C SER A 60 8.04 14.75 -13.48
N TYR A 61 9.19 14.56 -12.83
CA TYR A 61 10.02 15.65 -12.30
C TYR A 61 11.41 15.74 -12.93
N GLY A 62 11.74 14.87 -13.91
CA GLY A 62 13.00 14.91 -14.64
C GLY A 62 14.22 14.83 -13.72
N SER A 63 15.12 15.81 -13.82
CA SER A 63 16.35 15.88 -13.01
C SER A 63 16.10 15.96 -11.51
N SER A 64 14.94 16.46 -11.08
CA SER A 64 14.58 16.54 -9.65
C SER A 64 13.86 15.27 -9.15
N GLY A 65 13.57 14.30 -10.02
CA GLY A 65 12.84 13.08 -9.67
C GLY A 65 13.48 12.27 -8.54
N ALA A 66 14.81 12.17 -8.52
CA ALA A 66 15.54 11.47 -7.46
C ALA A 66 15.35 12.15 -6.09
N SER A 67 15.31 13.48 -6.05
CA SER A 67 15.07 14.23 -4.81
C SER A 67 13.63 14.03 -4.31
N VAL A 68 12.65 14.10 -5.21
CA VAL A 68 11.23 13.84 -4.88
C VAL A 68 11.03 12.41 -4.37
N TYR A 69 11.64 11.43 -5.03
CA TYR A 69 11.59 10.03 -4.56
C TYR A 69 12.26 9.85 -3.19
N SER A 70 13.33 10.59 -2.90
CA SER A 70 13.97 10.55 -1.58
C SER A 70 13.02 11.01 -0.47
N PHE A 71 12.23 12.06 -0.69
CA PHE A 71 11.19 12.49 0.25
C PHE A 71 10.11 11.42 0.46
N LEU A 72 9.65 10.79 -0.62
CA LEU A 72 8.69 9.68 -0.54
C LEU A 72 9.26 8.50 0.28
N PHE A 73 10.52 8.15 0.06
CA PHE A 73 11.20 7.07 0.77
C PHE A 73 11.41 7.40 2.26
N SER A 74 11.71 8.66 2.60
CA SER A 74 11.75 9.12 3.99
C SER A 74 10.40 9.00 4.68
N ALA A 75 9.30 9.37 4.01
CA ALA A 75 7.95 9.21 4.54
C ALA A 75 7.62 7.72 4.78
N PHE A 76 8.04 6.84 3.86
CA PHE A 76 7.90 5.39 4.04
C PHE A 76 8.68 4.88 5.26
N GLY A 77 9.93 5.34 5.45
CA GLY A 77 10.72 5.01 6.63
C GLY A 77 10.06 5.47 7.93
N LEU A 78 9.50 6.68 7.95
CA LEU A 78 8.75 7.19 9.10
C LEU A 78 7.49 6.36 9.37
N ALA A 79 6.76 5.98 8.33
CA ALA A 79 5.59 5.12 8.45
C ALA A 79 5.96 3.73 9.01
N ALA A 80 7.12 3.19 8.64
CA ALA A 80 7.61 1.92 9.19
C ALA A 80 7.94 2.02 10.70
N LEU A 81 8.46 3.15 11.16
CA LEU A 81 8.73 3.40 12.58
C LEU A 81 7.44 3.62 13.38
N MET A 82 6.49 4.38 12.82
CA MET A 82 5.22 4.69 13.48
C MET A 82 4.21 3.55 13.41
N GLY A 83 4.32 2.67 12.42
CA GLY A 83 3.39 1.58 12.13
C GLY A 83 3.09 0.68 13.35
N PRO A 84 4.11 0.16 14.07
CA PRO A 84 3.89 -0.64 15.27
C PRO A 84 3.18 0.11 16.39
N VAL A 85 3.51 1.39 16.59
CA VAL A 85 2.90 2.22 17.64
C VAL A 85 1.41 2.44 17.34
N VAL A 86 1.10 2.89 16.13
CA VAL A 86 -0.28 3.12 15.67
C VAL A 86 -1.07 1.81 15.64
N GLY A 87 -0.45 0.73 15.16
CA GLY A 87 -1.03 -0.61 15.13
C GLY A 87 -1.40 -1.11 16.53
N ASN A 88 -0.50 -1.01 17.51
CA ASN A 88 -0.79 -1.42 18.88
C ASN A 88 -1.94 -0.61 19.51
N VAL A 89 -2.01 0.70 19.25
CA VAL A 89 -3.11 1.55 19.72
C VAL A 89 -4.45 1.15 19.08
N LEU A 90 -4.46 0.89 17.78
CA LEU A 90 -5.65 0.43 17.05
C LEU A 90 -6.11 -0.94 17.53
N TYR A 91 -5.17 -1.87 17.70
CA TYR A 91 -5.43 -3.21 18.21
C TYR A 91 -6.01 -3.17 19.63
N ALA A 92 -5.48 -2.34 20.52
CA ALA A 92 -5.99 -2.18 21.88
C ALA A 92 -7.43 -1.61 21.94
N ARG A 93 -7.91 -0.94 20.88
CA ARG A 93 -9.23 -0.29 20.84
C ARG A 93 -10.32 -1.10 20.15
N GLY A 94 -9.97 -1.96 19.21
CA GLY A 94 -10.97 -2.71 18.43
C GLY A 94 -10.43 -3.99 17.79
N ASP A 95 -9.43 -4.60 18.44
CA ASP A 95 -8.85 -5.89 18.08
C ASP A 95 -8.30 -5.92 16.63
N PHE A 96 -8.11 -7.14 16.13
CA PHE A 96 -7.62 -7.43 14.79
C PHE A 96 -8.43 -6.83 13.62
N PRO A 97 -9.78 -6.77 13.64
CA PRO A 97 -10.56 -6.27 12.51
C PRO A 97 -10.50 -4.76 12.34
N LEU A 98 -10.45 -3.99 13.43
CA LEU A 98 -10.38 -2.53 13.35
C LEU A 98 -9.03 -2.10 12.74
N LEU A 99 -7.93 -2.75 13.13
CA LEU A 99 -6.60 -2.50 12.59
C LEU A 99 -6.57 -2.69 11.06
N HIS A 100 -7.04 -3.83 10.57
CA HIS A 100 -7.03 -4.13 9.14
C HIS A 100 -8.01 -3.27 8.34
N SER A 101 -9.13 -2.87 8.94
CA SER A 101 -10.08 -1.96 8.30
C SER A 101 -9.49 -0.57 8.09
N VAL A 102 -8.79 -0.02 9.09
CA VAL A 102 -8.13 1.29 8.98
C VAL A 102 -7.01 1.26 7.92
N LEU A 103 -6.19 0.20 7.89
CA LEU A 103 -5.16 0.05 6.87
C LEU A 103 -5.75 -0.13 5.46
N GLY A 104 -6.84 -0.90 5.33
CA GLY A 104 -7.59 -1.04 4.08
C GLY A 104 -8.15 0.30 3.59
N CYS A 105 -8.77 1.08 4.47
CA CYS A 105 -9.25 2.42 4.16
C CYS A 105 -8.13 3.36 3.71
N SER A 106 -6.95 3.31 4.35
CA SER A 106 -5.80 4.13 3.91
C SER A 106 -5.34 3.78 2.49
N SER A 107 -5.44 2.51 2.10
CA SER A 107 -5.12 2.05 0.73
C SER A 107 -6.17 2.52 -0.28
N LEU A 108 -7.45 2.60 0.11
CA LEU A 108 -8.50 3.22 -0.72
C LEU A 108 -8.29 4.71 -0.90
N VAL A 109 -7.88 5.43 0.15
CA VAL A 109 -7.53 6.84 0.05
C VAL A 109 -6.39 7.03 -0.95
N ALA A 110 -5.34 6.20 -0.88
CA ALA A 110 -4.25 6.23 -1.86
C ALA A 110 -4.74 5.98 -3.31
N ALA A 111 -5.65 5.01 -3.51
CA ALA A 111 -6.25 4.75 -4.81
C ALA A 111 -7.06 5.95 -5.33
N SER A 112 -7.83 6.61 -4.46
CA SER A 112 -8.63 7.79 -4.82
C SER A 112 -7.75 9.00 -5.20
N LEU A 113 -6.65 9.21 -4.48
CA LEU A 113 -5.68 10.27 -4.80
C LEU A 113 -4.98 10.00 -6.14
N ALA A 114 -4.64 8.74 -6.41
CA ALA A 114 -4.04 8.36 -7.69
C ALA A 114 -5.00 8.48 -8.88
N PHE A 115 -6.31 8.49 -8.64
CA PHE A 115 -7.31 8.75 -9.68
C PHE A 115 -7.43 10.26 -9.99
N LEU A 116 -7.19 11.13 -9.01
CA LEU A 116 -7.32 12.59 -9.14
C LEU A 116 -6.12 13.25 -9.84
N VAL A 117 -4.93 12.65 -9.73
CA VAL A 117 -3.69 13.12 -10.37
C VAL A 117 -3.59 12.53 -11.76
#